data_AF-A0A0F9DLP6-F1
#
_entry.id   AF-A0A0F9DLP6-F1
#
_cell.length_a   1.000
_cell.length_b   1.000
_cell.length_c   1.000
_cell.angle_alpha   90.00
_cell.angle_beta   90.00
_cell.angle_gamma   90.00
#
_symmetry.space_group_name_H-M   'P 1'
#
loop_
_entity.id
_entity.type
_entity.pdbx_description
1 polymer ?
#
loop_
_entity_poly.entity_id
_entity_poly.type
_entity_poly.pdbx_seq_one_letter_code
_entity_poly.pdbx_strand_id
1 'polypeptide(L)'
;MTDMDILQRAFERENDTRDRRPVNVRSWTQRMVVATRADITRLVDEGYVRQFHRDTRSDILYMLTEKGKGMVSVSAMEKEELNVNASDVMEAMDLIVGFGDVKVAIAGAVASRRRLNFLLEGPPSCAKSMFLEALRSVIPDAFVAFGSRTTAAGLSENLFEKKPRMLLIDEVDKMRSDAYSVLLGLMESGEILETKHGGTRGVKLECMVIAACNSTRKMSPEFLSRFALHVAFKAYTRDEFIDVCRGFLRRSENCPDEIAA
;
A
#
# COMPACT_ATOMS: atom_id res chain seq x y z
N MET A 1 19.58 -7.15 -3.40
CA MET A 1 18.46 -7.43 -4.32
C MET A 1 17.96 -8.81 -3.95
N THR A 2 16.66 -9.01 -3.79
CA THR A 2 16.15 -10.33 -3.39
C THR A 2 16.05 -11.27 -4.59
N ASP A 3 16.05 -12.58 -4.35
CA ASP A 3 15.87 -13.58 -5.43
C ASP A 3 14.53 -13.38 -6.15
N MET A 4 13.48 -13.02 -5.42
CA MET A 4 12.18 -12.67 -5.99
C MET A 4 12.25 -11.45 -6.93
N ASP A 5 13.01 -10.40 -6.59
CA ASP A 5 13.18 -9.24 -7.48
C ASP A 5 13.85 -9.65 -8.81
N ILE A 6 14.82 -10.57 -8.75
CA ILE A 6 15.54 -11.06 -9.93
C ILE A 6 14.61 -11.90 -10.80
N LEU A 7 13.86 -12.83 -10.19
CA LEU A 7 12.89 -13.69 -10.89
C LEU A 7 11.74 -12.89 -11.51
N GLN A 8 11.24 -11.85 -10.82
CA GLN A 8 10.21 -10.95 -11.34
C GLN A 8 10.68 -10.22 -12.61
N ARG A 9 11.89 -9.65 -12.56
CA ARG A 9 12.49 -8.96 -13.72
C ARG A 9 12.76 -9.92 -14.87
N ALA A 10 13.21 -11.13 -14.59
CA ALA A 10 13.38 -12.17 -15.60
C ALA A 10 12.03 -12.50 -16.27
N PHE A 11 10.97 -12.66 -15.48
CA PHE A 11 9.63 -12.95 -15.96
C PHE A 11 9.06 -11.83 -16.84
N GLU A 12 9.24 -10.56 -16.43
CA GLU A 12 8.83 -9.40 -17.23
C GLU A 12 9.56 -9.37 -18.59
N ARG A 13 10.84 -9.72 -18.63
CA ARG A 13 11.62 -9.78 -19.89
C ARG A 13 11.15 -10.90 -20.80
N GLU A 14 10.84 -12.06 -20.27
CA GLU A 14 10.31 -13.19 -21.05
C GLU A 14 8.89 -12.91 -21.56
N ASN A 15 8.11 -12.08 -20.87
CA ASN A 15 6.74 -11.72 -21.26
C ASN A 15 6.61 -10.35 -21.93
N ASP A 16 7.72 -9.65 -22.23
CA ASP A 16 7.68 -8.34 -22.89
C ASP A 16 7.04 -8.46 -24.28
N THR A 17 5.88 -7.84 -24.47
CA THR A 17 5.11 -7.87 -25.72
C THR A 17 5.82 -7.15 -26.86
N ARG A 18 6.82 -6.31 -26.56
CA ARG A 18 7.66 -5.64 -27.56
C ARG A 18 8.74 -6.57 -28.12
N ASP A 19 9.05 -7.67 -27.44
CA ASP A 19 9.98 -8.68 -27.94
C ASP A 19 9.29 -9.56 -28.98
N ARG A 20 9.65 -9.40 -30.25
CA ARG A 20 9.05 -10.16 -31.36
C ARG A 20 9.52 -11.61 -31.45
N ARG A 21 10.48 -12.03 -30.61
CA ARG A 21 10.93 -13.42 -30.56
C ARG A 21 9.84 -14.34 -30.00
N PRO A 22 9.75 -15.60 -30.47
CA PRO A 22 8.87 -16.60 -29.87
C PRO A 22 9.15 -16.78 -28.37
N VAL A 23 8.09 -16.97 -27.58
CA VAL A 23 8.17 -17.00 -26.09
C VAL A 23 9.20 -18.03 -25.59
N ASN A 24 9.31 -19.17 -26.26
CA ASN A 24 10.23 -20.26 -25.90
C ASN A 24 11.72 -19.95 -26.15
N VAL A 25 12.05 -18.84 -26.79
CA VAL A 25 13.45 -18.41 -27.05
C VAL A 25 13.75 -17.01 -26.49
N ARG A 26 12.81 -16.41 -25.75
CA ARG A 26 13.04 -15.14 -25.07
C ARG A 26 13.94 -15.41 -23.86
N SER A 27 15.16 -14.91 -23.96
CA SER A 27 16.20 -15.08 -22.96
C SER A 27 16.81 -13.74 -22.59
N TRP A 28 17.42 -13.69 -21.42
CA TRP A 28 17.98 -12.47 -20.82
C TRP A 28 19.40 -12.73 -20.31
N THR A 29 20.18 -11.65 -20.16
CA THR A 29 21.51 -11.72 -19.54
C THR A 29 21.45 -11.27 -18.09
N GLN A 30 22.42 -11.69 -17.29
CA GLN A 30 22.57 -11.25 -15.90
C GLN A 30 22.48 -9.72 -15.73
N ARG A 31 23.00 -8.94 -16.69
CA ARG A 31 22.95 -7.47 -16.66
C ARG A 31 21.52 -6.93 -16.81
N MET A 32 20.68 -7.59 -17.61
CA MET A 32 19.31 -7.14 -17.87
C MET A 32 18.39 -7.24 -16.65
N VAL A 33 18.70 -8.15 -15.72
CA VAL A 33 17.98 -8.33 -14.45
C VAL A 33 18.69 -7.68 -13.27
N VAL A 34 19.88 -7.10 -13.49
CA VAL A 34 20.71 -6.44 -12.46
C VAL A 34 21.13 -7.41 -11.34
N ALA A 35 21.45 -8.64 -11.70
CA ALA A 35 21.92 -9.67 -10.77
C ALA A 35 23.45 -9.75 -10.74
N THR A 36 24.04 -10.28 -9.65
CA THR A 36 25.46 -10.65 -9.61
C THR A 36 25.68 -12.07 -10.14
N ARG A 37 26.95 -12.47 -10.37
CA ARG A 37 27.24 -13.84 -10.83
C ARG A 37 26.84 -14.87 -9.77
N ALA A 38 27.07 -14.54 -8.49
CA ALA A 38 26.69 -15.37 -7.36
C ALA A 38 25.16 -15.56 -7.28
N ASP A 39 24.38 -14.49 -7.52
CA ASP A 39 22.91 -14.61 -7.54
C ASP A 39 22.43 -15.56 -8.65
N ILE A 40 23.00 -15.44 -9.86
CA ILE A 40 22.63 -16.32 -10.97
C ILE A 40 23.06 -17.76 -10.72
N THR A 41 24.27 -17.99 -10.18
CA THR A 41 24.72 -19.33 -9.81
C THR A 41 23.78 -19.96 -8.80
N ARG A 42 23.41 -19.24 -7.73
CA ARG A 42 22.42 -19.71 -6.74
C ARG A 42 21.08 -20.06 -7.39
N LEU A 43 20.52 -19.18 -8.22
CA LEU A 43 19.22 -19.41 -8.88
C LEU A 43 19.25 -20.57 -9.88
N VAL A 44 20.42 -20.86 -10.48
CA VAL A 44 20.63 -22.03 -11.33
C VAL A 44 20.72 -23.30 -10.50
N ASP A 45 21.50 -23.30 -9.41
CA ASP A 45 21.66 -24.44 -8.50
C ASP A 45 20.33 -24.83 -7.84
N GLU A 46 19.51 -23.83 -7.49
CA GLU A 46 18.17 -24.03 -6.94
C GLU A 46 17.12 -24.39 -8.01
N GLY A 47 17.50 -24.37 -9.29
CA GLY A 47 16.67 -24.81 -10.42
C GLY A 47 15.58 -23.82 -10.82
N TYR A 48 15.63 -22.55 -10.40
CA TYR A 48 14.69 -21.50 -10.83
C TYR A 48 15.06 -20.92 -12.19
N VAL A 49 16.36 -20.91 -12.52
CA VAL A 49 16.91 -20.40 -13.77
C VAL A 49 17.69 -21.50 -14.47
N ARG A 50 17.69 -21.51 -15.80
CA ARG A 50 18.56 -22.38 -16.60
C ARG A 50 19.36 -21.57 -17.61
N GLN A 51 20.58 -22.03 -17.87
CA GLN A 51 21.37 -21.53 -18.99
C GLN A 51 20.74 -21.99 -20.31
N PHE A 52 20.50 -21.04 -21.21
CA PHE A 52 19.90 -21.31 -22.52
C PHE A 52 20.96 -21.39 -23.62
N HIS A 53 21.75 -20.33 -23.76
CA HIS A 53 22.74 -20.22 -24.83
C HIS A 53 23.89 -19.32 -24.39
N ARG A 54 25.06 -19.47 -25.02
CA ARG A 54 26.18 -18.54 -24.86
C ARG A 54 26.31 -17.78 -26.17
N ASP A 55 26.03 -16.47 -26.13
CA ASP A 55 26.11 -15.62 -27.32
C ASP A 55 27.58 -15.47 -27.78
N THR A 56 27.74 -15.18 -29.06
CA THR A 56 28.99 -14.91 -29.78
C THR A 56 29.88 -13.86 -29.10
N ARG A 57 29.30 -12.96 -28.29
CA ARG A 57 30.01 -11.93 -27.50
C ARG A 57 30.41 -12.37 -26.08
N SER A 58 30.36 -13.67 -25.80
CA SER A 58 30.66 -14.29 -24.48
C SER A 58 29.64 -14.01 -23.36
N ASP A 59 28.51 -13.37 -23.67
CA ASP A 59 27.42 -13.21 -22.70
C ASP A 59 26.59 -14.51 -22.61
N ILE A 60 26.28 -14.92 -21.38
CA ILE A 60 25.44 -16.08 -21.12
C ILE A 60 23.98 -15.63 -21.07
N LEU A 61 23.15 -16.29 -21.88
CA LEU A 61 21.70 -16.12 -21.93
C LEU A 61 21.03 -17.15 -21.04
N TYR A 62 20.12 -16.67 -20.19
CA TYR A 62 19.37 -17.44 -19.23
C TYR A 62 17.88 -17.37 -19.51
N MET A 63 17.15 -18.36 -19.00
CA MET A 63 15.68 -18.40 -19.00
C MET A 63 15.16 -18.95 -17.68
N LEU A 64 13.95 -18.56 -17.29
CA LEU A 64 13.23 -19.16 -16.18
C LEU A 64 12.85 -20.60 -16.51
N THR A 65 12.98 -21.47 -15.51
CA THR A 65 12.38 -22.80 -15.54
C THR A 65 10.90 -22.70 -15.19
N GLU A 66 10.14 -23.78 -15.37
CA GLU A 66 8.75 -23.83 -14.89
C GLU A 66 8.66 -23.64 -13.37
N LYS A 67 9.68 -24.07 -12.61
CA LYS A 67 9.81 -23.78 -11.17
C LYS A 67 9.99 -22.28 -10.91
N GLY A 68 10.86 -21.60 -11.67
CA GLY A 68 11.07 -20.15 -11.57
C GLY A 68 9.81 -19.36 -11.93
N LYS A 69 9.13 -19.72 -13.03
CA LYS A 69 7.86 -19.12 -13.42
C LYS A 69 6.77 -19.35 -12.38
N GLY A 70 6.66 -20.59 -11.88
CA GLY A 70 5.72 -20.96 -10.83
C GLY A 70 5.93 -20.14 -9.55
N MET A 71 7.17 -19.88 -9.15
CA MET A 71 7.47 -19.05 -7.98
C MET A 71 7.02 -17.59 -8.16
N VAL A 72 7.20 -17.02 -9.36
CA VAL A 72 6.70 -15.68 -9.69
C VAL A 72 5.16 -15.67 -9.73
N SER A 73 4.54 -16.70 -10.31
CA SER A 73 3.08 -16.84 -10.36
C SER A 73 2.48 -17.01 -8.97
N VAL A 74 3.06 -17.81 -8.08
CA VAL A 74 2.61 -17.95 -6.68
C VAL A 74 2.70 -16.62 -5.95
N SER A 75 3.81 -15.89 -6.09
CA SER A 75 3.93 -14.56 -5.49
C SER A 75 2.93 -13.55 -6.07
N ALA A 76 2.61 -13.64 -7.37
CA ALA A 76 1.58 -12.83 -7.99
C ALA A 76 0.17 -13.21 -7.48
N MET A 77 -0.10 -14.50 -7.31
CA MET A 77 -1.35 -15.03 -6.77
C MET A 77 -1.54 -14.67 -5.28
N GLU A 78 -0.51 -14.74 -4.45
CA GLU A 78 -0.55 -14.27 -3.05
C GLU A 78 -0.86 -12.76 -2.98
N LYS A 79 -0.37 -11.96 -3.94
CA LYS A 79 -0.73 -10.54 -4.09
C LYS A 79 -2.15 -10.33 -4.64
N GLU A 80 -2.69 -11.29 -5.39
CA GLU A 80 -4.06 -11.28 -5.89
C GLU A 80 -5.07 -11.75 -4.84
N GLU A 81 -4.77 -12.75 -4.01
CA GLU A 81 -5.65 -13.25 -2.93
C GLU A 81 -5.95 -12.22 -1.85
N LEU A 82 -5.11 -11.19 -1.70
CA LEU A 82 -5.41 -10.01 -0.88
C LEU A 82 -6.42 -9.05 -1.57
N ASN A 83 -7.24 -9.50 -2.53
CA ASN A 83 -8.20 -8.62 -3.19
C ASN A 83 -9.33 -8.26 -2.23
N VAL A 84 -9.29 -7.03 -1.75
CA VAL A 84 -10.38 -6.44 -0.99
C VAL A 84 -11.40 -5.90 -1.98
N ASN A 85 -12.62 -6.44 -2.00
CA ASN A 85 -13.67 -5.94 -2.88
C ASN A 85 -14.23 -4.62 -2.34
N ALA A 86 -14.74 -3.78 -3.24
CA ALA A 86 -15.39 -2.54 -2.85
C ALA A 86 -16.60 -2.78 -1.92
N SER A 87 -17.31 -3.92 -2.09
CA SER A 87 -18.40 -4.33 -1.20
C SER A 87 -17.94 -4.49 0.25
N ASP A 88 -16.80 -5.14 0.45
CA ASP A 88 -16.29 -5.49 1.78
C ASP A 88 -15.84 -4.23 2.52
N VAL A 89 -15.22 -3.28 1.79
CA VAL A 89 -14.87 -1.96 2.32
C VAL A 89 -16.12 -1.15 2.69
N MET A 90 -17.15 -1.19 1.84
CA MET A 90 -18.41 -0.50 2.09
C MET A 90 -19.12 -1.06 3.33
N GLU A 91 -19.14 -2.39 3.48
CA GLU A 91 -19.71 -3.08 4.64
C GLU A 91 -18.99 -2.70 5.93
N ALA A 92 -17.65 -2.66 5.93
CA ALA A 92 -16.91 -2.23 7.10
C ALA A 92 -17.17 -0.77 7.52
N MET A 93 -17.52 0.08 6.55
CA MET A 93 -17.91 1.47 6.81
C MET A 93 -19.42 1.64 7.08
N ASP A 94 -20.20 0.56 7.16
CA ASP A 94 -21.67 0.64 7.31
C ASP A 94 -22.12 1.31 8.62
N LEU A 95 -21.31 1.15 9.68
CA LEU A 95 -21.54 1.81 10.99
C LEU A 95 -21.43 3.34 10.92
N ILE A 96 -20.74 3.88 9.92
CA ILE A 96 -20.52 5.32 9.80
C ILE A 96 -21.76 5.94 9.16
N VAL A 97 -22.51 6.79 9.87
CA VAL A 97 -23.69 7.44 9.27
C VAL A 97 -23.26 8.59 8.35
N GLY A 98 -23.88 8.70 7.18
CA GLY A 98 -23.59 9.73 6.18
C GLY A 98 -22.37 9.44 5.30
N PHE A 99 -21.86 10.48 4.62
CA PHE A 99 -20.63 10.44 3.79
C PHE A 99 -20.63 9.38 2.68
N GLY A 100 -21.80 9.11 2.06
CA GLY A 100 -21.92 8.06 1.04
C GLY A 100 -21.00 8.25 -0.16
N ASP A 101 -20.80 9.50 -0.59
CA ASP A 101 -19.84 9.90 -1.62
C ASP A 101 -18.39 9.56 -1.23
N VAL A 102 -17.99 9.90 0.00
CA VAL A 102 -16.65 9.61 0.53
C VAL A 102 -16.42 8.10 0.66
N LYS A 103 -17.41 7.37 1.18
CA LYS A 103 -17.36 5.90 1.28
C LYS A 103 -17.16 5.25 -0.08
N VAL A 104 -17.93 5.66 -1.08
CA VAL A 104 -17.80 5.14 -2.45
C VAL A 104 -16.44 5.49 -3.05
N ALA A 105 -15.93 6.71 -2.81
CA ALA A 105 -14.61 7.11 -3.29
C ALA A 105 -13.48 6.28 -2.68
N ILE A 106 -13.51 6.05 -1.35
CA ILE A 106 -12.53 5.22 -0.65
C ILE A 106 -12.63 3.77 -1.11
N ALA A 107 -13.83 3.17 -1.12
CA ALA A 107 -14.04 1.79 -1.55
C ALA A 107 -13.59 1.55 -2.99
N GLY A 108 -13.90 2.48 -3.91
CA GLY A 108 -13.45 2.42 -5.29
C GLY A 108 -11.93 2.57 -5.43
N ALA A 109 -11.28 3.42 -4.64
CA ALA A 109 -9.84 3.58 -4.65
C ALA A 109 -9.13 2.31 -4.14
N VAL A 110 -9.61 1.72 -3.04
CA VAL A 110 -9.07 0.48 -2.47
C VAL A 110 -9.20 -0.67 -3.47
N ALA A 111 -10.39 -0.86 -4.04
CA ALA A 111 -10.64 -1.94 -5.00
C ALA A 111 -9.85 -1.76 -6.31
N SER A 112 -9.66 -0.52 -6.78
CA SER A 112 -8.88 -0.22 -8.00
C SER A 112 -7.37 -0.23 -7.80
N ARG A 113 -6.88 -0.43 -6.57
CA ARG A 113 -5.45 -0.43 -6.20
C ARG A 113 -4.69 0.81 -6.69
N ARG A 114 -5.38 1.93 -6.86
CA ARG A 114 -4.76 3.19 -7.25
C ARG A 114 -4.13 3.83 -6.01
N ARG A 115 -2.93 4.38 -6.15
CA ARG A 115 -2.29 5.18 -5.11
C ARG A 115 -2.93 6.57 -4.98
N LEU A 116 -4.19 6.58 -4.53
CA LEU A 116 -4.94 7.79 -4.24
C LEU A 116 -4.91 8.03 -2.75
N ASN A 117 -4.28 9.13 -2.33
CA ASN A 117 -4.22 9.46 -0.92
C ASN A 117 -5.44 10.30 -0.50
N PHE A 118 -5.96 10.04 0.70
CA PHE A 118 -7.14 10.70 1.25
C PHE A 118 -6.80 11.42 2.55
N LEU A 119 -7.31 12.64 2.70
CA LEU A 119 -7.23 13.41 3.94
C LEU A 119 -8.62 13.66 4.49
N LEU A 120 -8.85 13.24 5.73
CA LEU A 120 -10.07 13.42 6.50
C LEU A 120 -9.83 14.54 7.53
N GLU A 121 -10.28 15.76 7.26
CA GLU A 121 -10.18 16.90 8.18
C GLU A 121 -11.50 17.12 8.92
N GLY A 122 -11.47 17.36 10.23
CA GLY A 122 -12.66 17.83 10.95
C GLY A 122 -12.49 17.83 12.46
N PRO A 123 -13.42 18.43 13.22
CA PRO A 123 -13.28 18.59 14.66
C PRO A 123 -13.24 17.24 15.41
N PRO A 124 -12.80 17.22 16.68
CA PRO A 124 -12.87 16.03 17.53
C PRO A 124 -14.29 15.44 17.55
N SER A 125 -14.39 14.13 17.83
CA SER A 125 -15.67 13.42 17.91
C SER A 125 -16.45 13.32 16.58
N CYS A 126 -15.75 13.37 15.44
CA CYS A 126 -16.29 13.00 14.13
C CYS A 126 -15.86 11.58 13.75
N ALA A 127 -16.51 10.95 12.76
CA ALA A 127 -16.22 9.57 12.31
C ALA A 127 -14.82 9.33 11.72
N LYS A 128 -13.88 10.27 11.78
CA LYS A 128 -12.54 10.16 11.16
C LYS A 128 -11.79 8.90 11.63
N SER A 129 -11.68 8.69 12.94
CA SER A 129 -11.01 7.50 13.48
C SER A 129 -11.80 6.22 13.18
N MET A 130 -13.14 6.29 13.12
CA MET A 130 -13.99 5.15 12.70
C MET A 130 -13.72 4.75 11.24
N PHE A 131 -13.49 5.71 10.34
CA PHE A 131 -13.08 5.40 8.96
C PHE A 131 -11.76 4.64 8.93
N LEU A 132 -10.76 5.09 9.69
CA LEU A 132 -9.46 4.41 9.76
C LEU A 132 -9.60 2.99 10.35
N GLU A 133 -10.40 2.82 11.40
CA GLU A 133 -10.65 1.52 12.02
C GLU A 133 -11.40 0.55 11.10
N ALA A 134 -12.43 1.04 10.39
CA ALA A 134 -13.16 0.27 9.39
C ALA A 134 -12.25 -0.23 8.26
N LEU A 135 -11.31 0.61 7.81
CA LEU A 135 -10.36 0.21 6.77
C LEU A 135 -9.33 -0.80 7.29
N ARG A 136 -8.86 -0.60 8.53
CA ARG A 136 -7.94 -1.53 9.19
C ARG A 136 -8.53 -2.93 9.35
N SER A 137 -9.84 -3.05 9.59
CA SER A 137 -10.47 -4.36 9.81
C SER A 137 -10.53 -5.21 8.54
N VAL A 138 -10.59 -4.59 7.36
CA VAL A 138 -10.70 -5.30 6.07
C VAL A 138 -9.36 -5.45 5.37
N ILE A 139 -8.38 -4.60 5.68
CA ILE A 139 -7.08 -4.57 4.98
C ILE A 139 -6.01 -5.24 5.85
N PRO A 140 -5.61 -6.50 5.56
CA PRO A 140 -4.80 -7.31 6.49
C PRO A 140 -3.39 -6.74 6.74
N ASP A 141 -2.82 -6.07 5.73
CA ASP A 141 -1.49 -5.48 5.73
C ASP A 141 -1.53 -3.96 5.95
N ALA A 142 -2.65 -3.40 6.41
CA ALA A 142 -2.73 -1.99 6.77
C ALA A 142 -1.85 -1.69 7.99
N PHE A 143 -1.05 -0.62 7.90
CA PHE A 143 -0.25 -0.12 9.01
C PHE A 143 -0.87 1.14 9.58
N VAL A 144 -1.10 1.15 10.90
CA VAL A 144 -1.65 2.31 11.63
C VAL A 144 -0.52 3.07 12.32
N ALA A 145 -0.48 4.37 12.08
CA ALA A 145 0.41 5.32 12.73
C ALA A 145 -0.41 6.40 13.45
N PHE A 146 0.04 6.79 14.65
CA PHE A 146 -0.52 7.92 15.39
C PHE A 146 0.47 9.07 15.32
N GLY A 147 0.05 10.22 14.78
CA GLY A 147 0.95 11.36 14.50
C GLY A 147 1.75 11.80 15.73
N SER A 148 1.10 11.87 16.90
CA SER A 148 1.73 12.23 18.17
C SER A 148 2.82 11.26 18.66
N ARG A 149 2.84 10.02 18.16
CA ARG A 149 3.77 8.94 18.59
C ARG A 149 4.68 8.45 17.46
N THR A 150 4.63 9.08 16.29
CA THR A 150 5.34 8.60 15.10
C THR A 150 6.52 9.53 14.78
N THR A 151 7.73 8.97 14.76
CA THR A 151 8.95 9.65 14.32
C THR A 151 9.31 9.24 12.89
N ALA A 152 10.11 10.06 12.18
CA ALA A 152 10.58 9.72 10.84
C ALA A 152 11.29 8.35 10.80
N ALA A 153 12.19 8.08 11.76
CA ALA A 153 12.92 6.82 11.83
C ALA A 153 11.98 5.62 12.09
N GLY A 154 11.04 5.77 13.03
CA GLY A 154 10.06 4.71 13.33
C GLY A 154 9.12 4.45 12.17
N LEU A 155 8.67 5.50 11.48
CA LEU A 155 7.83 5.38 10.29
C LEU A 155 8.58 4.68 9.15
N SER A 156 9.80 5.12 8.83
CA SER A 156 10.63 4.51 7.80
C SER A 156 10.88 3.03 8.08
N GLU A 157 11.30 2.67 9.30
CA GLU A 157 11.56 1.26 9.66
C GLU A 157 10.32 0.40 9.47
N ASN A 158 9.15 0.83 9.97
CA ASN A 158 7.91 0.09 9.79
C ASN A 158 7.51 -0.05 8.31
N LEU A 159 7.75 0.98 7.49
CA LEU A 159 7.46 0.92 6.05
C LEU A 159 8.43 0.00 5.31
N PHE A 160 9.71 -0.06 5.70
CA PHE A 160 10.70 -0.99 5.14
C PHE A 160 10.41 -2.45 5.51
N GLU A 161 10.04 -2.71 6.77
CA GLU A 161 9.79 -4.05 7.28
C GLU A 161 8.44 -4.60 6.83
N LYS A 162 7.36 -3.84 7.06
CA LYS A 162 5.98 -4.31 6.83
C LYS A 162 5.52 -4.15 5.40
N LYS A 163 6.09 -3.17 4.67
CA LYS A 163 5.73 -2.84 3.28
C LYS A 163 4.21 -2.80 3.05
N PRO A 164 3.46 -2.03 3.86
CA PRO A 164 2.00 -2.07 3.86
C PRO A 164 1.43 -1.51 2.56
N ARG A 165 0.35 -2.10 2.03
CA ARG A 165 -0.42 -1.49 0.93
C ARG A 165 -1.21 -0.26 1.35
N MET A 166 -1.47 -0.11 2.65
CA MET A 166 -2.20 1.03 3.18
C MET A 166 -1.56 1.54 4.46
N LEU A 167 -1.30 2.84 4.48
CA LEU A 167 -0.86 3.58 5.65
C LEU A 167 -2.02 4.42 6.18
N LEU A 168 -2.50 4.07 7.37
CA LEU A 168 -3.56 4.76 8.08
C LEU A 168 -2.93 5.67 9.14
N ILE A 169 -3.15 6.98 9.05
CA ILE A 169 -2.52 7.95 9.96
C ILE A 169 -3.60 8.70 10.73
N ASP A 170 -3.69 8.48 12.04
CA ASP A 170 -4.54 9.33 12.89
C ASP A 170 -3.72 10.49 13.46
N GLU A 171 -4.39 11.61 13.75
CA GLU A 171 -3.79 12.85 14.24
C GLU A 171 -2.58 13.34 13.41
N VAL A 172 -2.67 13.29 12.07
CA VAL A 172 -1.53 13.68 11.22
C VAL A 172 -1.09 15.13 11.46
N ASP A 173 -1.99 16.02 11.92
CA ASP A 173 -1.66 17.40 12.33
C ASP A 173 -0.75 17.50 13.57
N LYS A 174 -0.60 16.41 14.32
CA LYS A 174 0.29 16.31 15.50
C LYS A 174 1.63 15.67 15.18
N MET A 175 1.84 15.28 13.92
CA MET A 175 3.08 14.65 13.51
C MET A 175 4.25 15.63 13.54
N ARG A 176 5.45 15.10 13.84
CA ARG A 176 6.69 15.84 13.76
C ARG A 176 7.02 16.17 12.30
N SER A 177 7.64 17.33 12.07
CA SER A 177 8.01 17.80 10.73
C SER A 177 8.99 16.88 10.00
N ASP A 178 9.82 16.14 10.73
CA ASP A 178 10.75 15.16 10.16
C ASP A 178 10.02 14.03 9.43
N ALA A 179 8.91 13.53 9.98
CA ALA A 179 8.14 12.44 9.40
C ALA A 179 7.38 12.86 8.12
N TYR A 180 7.06 14.15 7.94
CA TYR A 180 6.47 14.63 6.69
C TYR A 180 7.39 14.38 5.49
N SER A 181 8.71 14.52 5.63
CA SER A 181 9.64 14.25 4.52
C SER A 181 9.52 12.81 3.97
N VAL A 182 9.32 11.84 4.87
CA VAL A 182 9.10 10.42 4.53
C VAL A 182 7.76 10.24 3.81
N LEU A 183 6.70 10.87 4.33
CA LEU A 183 5.38 10.81 3.72
C LEU A 183 5.34 11.45 2.33
N LEU A 184 6.03 12.58 2.12
CA LEU A 184 6.07 13.25 0.82
C LEU A 184 6.65 12.33 -0.27
N GLY A 185 7.74 11.62 0.02
CA GLY A 185 8.35 10.66 -0.92
C GLY A 185 7.45 9.44 -1.17
N LEU A 186 6.86 8.89 -0.10
CA LEU A 186 5.92 7.77 -0.20
C LEU A 186 4.68 8.14 -1.03
N MET A 187 4.10 9.31 -0.80
CA MET A 187 2.87 9.72 -1.48
C MET A 187 3.10 10.08 -2.95
N GLU A 188 4.26 10.65 -3.29
CA GLU A 188 4.59 11.06 -4.65
C GLU A 188 5.08 9.88 -5.51
N SER A 189 6.27 9.35 -5.23
CA SER A 189 6.87 8.30 -6.06
C SER A 189 6.62 6.90 -5.50
N GLY A 190 6.24 6.78 -4.23
CA GLY A 190 6.16 5.50 -3.52
C GLY A 190 7.52 5.09 -2.98
N GLU A 191 8.54 5.94 -3.14
CA GLU A 191 9.90 5.63 -2.79
C GLU A 191 10.22 6.15 -1.39
N ILE A 192 10.78 5.26 -0.60
CA ILE A 192 11.36 5.61 0.70
C ILE A 192 12.85 5.35 0.59
N LEU A 193 13.62 6.41 0.78
CA LEU A 193 15.07 6.39 0.78
C LEU A 193 15.55 6.75 2.18
N GLU A 194 16.42 5.91 2.73
CA GLU A 194 17.04 6.18 4.02
C GLU A 194 18.55 5.95 3.93
N THR A 195 19.30 6.95 4.36
CA THR A 195 20.76 6.92 4.42
C THR A 195 21.16 6.80 5.89
N LYS A 196 21.63 5.62 6.30
CA LYS A 196 22.24 5.40 7.63
C LYS A 196 23.77 5.36 7.50
N HIS A 197 24.49 5.56 8.60
CA HIS A 197 25.93 5.31 8.64
C HIS A 197 26.18 3.82 8.29
N GLY A 198 26.66 3.56 7.07
CA GLY A 198 26.87 2.21 6.53
C GLY A 198 26.22 1.93 5.17
N GLY A 199 25.33 2.80 4.67
CA GLY A 199 24.77 2.69 3.32
C GLY A 199 23.40 3.35 3.13
N THR A 200 22.94 3.38 1.88
CA THR A 200 21.61 3.86 1.49
C THR A 200 20.70 2.65 1.22
N ARG A 201 19.56 2.60 1.90
CA ARG A 201 18.48 1.64 1.62
C ARG A 201 17.32 2.34 0.94
N GLY A 202 16.79 1.73 -0.12
CA GLY A 202 15.67 2.26 -0.90
C GLY A 202 14.63 1.18 -1.15
N VAL A 203 13.36 1.51 -0.97
CA VAL A 203 12.23 0.64 -1.30
C VAL A 203 11.17 1.45 -2.05
N LYS A 204 10.54 0.81 -3.04
CA LYS A 204 9.37 1.35 -3.72
C LYS A 204 8.14 0.57 -3.27
N LEU A 205 7.13 1.29 -2.79
CA LEU A 205 5.90 0.74 -2.23
C LEU A 205 4.70 1.22 -3.05
N GLU A 206 3.79 0.28 -3.32
CA GLU A 206 2.46 0.59 -3.81
C GLU A 206 1.52 0.81 -2.62
N CYS A 207 1.76 1.90 -1.88
CA CYS A 207 1.08 2.21 -0.63
C CYS A 207 0.09 3.37 -0.82
N MET A 208 -1.15 3.17 -0.39
CA MET A 208 -2.19 4.19 -0.28
C MET A 208 -2.12 4.84 1.11
N VAL A 209 -2.16 6.17 1.19
CA VAL A 209 -2.21 6.89 2.48
C VAL A 209 -3.61 7.41 2.76
N ILE A 210 -4.17 7.07 3.92
CA ILE A 210 -5.42 7.65 4.43
C ILE A 210 -5.10 8.29 5.78
N ALA A 211 -5.21 9.62 5.84
CA ALA A 211 -4.83 10.40 7.01
C ALA A 211 -6.05 11.12 7.59
N ALA A 212 -6.13 11.19 8.92
CA ALA A 212 -7.12 11.95 9.66
C ALA A 212 -6.44 13.07 10.44
N CYS A 213 -7.03 14.27 10.43
CA CYS A 213 -6.55 15.41 11.18
C CYS A 213 -7.68 16.24 11.76
N ASN A 214 -7.37 17.00 12.82
CA ASN A 214 -8.31 17.97 13.35
C ASN A 214 -8.31 19.27 12.56
N SER A 215 -7.14 19.68 12.06
CA SER A 215 -7.03 20.84 11.17
C SER A 215 -5.81 20.78 10.27
N THR A 216 -5.97 21.25 9.03
CA THR A 216 -4.90 21.38 8.03
C THR A 216 -4.11 22.68 8.11
N ARG A 217 -4.50 23.63 8.98
CA ARG A 217 -3.91 24.98 9.07
C ARG A 217 -2.40 25.01 9.27
N LYS A 218 -1.82 23.99 9.90
CA LYS A 218 -0.38 23.90 10.20
C LYS A 218 0.40 23.06 9.18
N MET A 219 -0.28 22.51 8.19
CA MET A 219 0.34 21.66 7.17
C MET A 219 0.85 22.50 5.99
N SER A 220 1.93 22.05 5.36
CA SER A 220 2.44 22.73 4.17
C SER A 220 1.53 22.49 2.96
N PRO A 221 1.42 23.45 2.03
CA PRO A 221 0.67 23.26 0.78
C PRO A 221 1.17 22.07 -0.05
N GLU A 222 2.48 21.79 0.00
CA GLU A 222 3.12 20.65 -0.67
C GLU A 222 2.65 19.29 -0.14
N PHE A 223 2.39 19.21 1.16
CA PHE A 223 1.84 18.01 1.77
C PHE A 223 0.37 17.84 1.39
N LEU A 224 -0.40 18.93 1.46
CA LEU A 224 -1.82 18.92 1.10
C LEU A 224 -2.06 18.58 -0.38
N SER A 225 -1.18 19.03 -1.29
CA SER A 225 -1.32 18.76 -2.73
C SER A 225 -1.15 17.30 -3.12
N ARG A 226 -0.57 16.47 -2.23
CA ARG A 226 -0.39 15.03 -2.46
C ARG A 226 -1.62 14.19 -2.09
N PHE A 227 -2.64 14.81 -1.50
CA PHE A 227 -3.94 14.18 -1.27
C PHE A 227 -4.86 14.43 -2.47
N ALA A 228 -5.34 13.35 -3.07
CA ALA A 228 -6.25 13.42 -4.21
C ALA A 228 -7.64 13.91 -3.77
N LEU A 229 -8.05 13.56 -2.56
CA LEU A 229 -9.30 13.99 -1.97
C LEU A 229 -9.06 14.53 -0.56
N HIS A 230 -9.58 15.72 -0.32
CA HIS A 230 -9.61 16.36 0.98
C HIS A 230 -11.07 16.50 1.44
N VAL A 231 -11.44 15.71 2.45
CA VAL A 231 -12.80 15.65 2.99
C VAL A 231 -12.87 16.46 4.26
N ALA A 232 -13.73 17.48 4.28
CA ALA A 232 -14.01 18.28 5.46
C ALA A 232 -15.27 17.79 6.18
N PHE A 233 -15.07 17.10 7.30
CA PHE A 233 -16.10 16.68 8.23
C PHE A 233 -16.57 17.87 9.06
N LYS A 234 -17.89 18.05 9.11
CA LYS A 234 -18.53 18.95 10.06
C LYS A 234 -18.78 18.22 11.36
N ALA A 235 -18.87 18.96 12.47
CA ALA A 235 -19.38 18.40 13.71
C ALA A 235 -20.80 17.87 13.48
N TYR A 236 -21.10 16.71 14.05
CA TYR A 236 -22.45 16.16 13.99
C TYR A 236 -23.44 17.14 14.61
N THR A 237 -24.58 17.29 13.95
CA THR A 237 -25.77 17.80 14.61
C THR A 237 -26.20 16.80 15.68
N ARG A 238 -27.01 17.27 16.66
CA ARG A 238 -27.52 16.40 17.72
C ARG A 238 -28.29 15.20 17.15
N ASP A 239 -29.06 15.42 16.08
CA ASP A 239 -29.87 14.38 15.44
C ASP A 239 -28.97 13.35 14.74
N GLU A 240 -27.97 13.81 13.97
CA GLU A 240 -26.98 12.91 13.36
C GLU A 240 -26.20 12.12 14.41
N PHE A 241 -25.85 12.74 15.53
CA PHE A 241 -25.16 12.05 16.63
C PHE A 241 -26.04 10.96 17.26
N ILE A 242 -27.33 11.26 17.47
CA ILE A 242 -28.30 10.27 17.97
C ILE A 242 -28.44 9.11 16.98
N ASP A 243 -28.51 9.38 15.68
CA ASP A 243 -28.61 8.36 14.65
C ASP A 243 -27.34 7.49 14.57
N VAL A 244 -26.16 8.08 14.76
CA VAL A 244 -24.89 7.33 14.91
C VAL A 244 -24.95 6.43 16.14
N CYS A 245 -25.35 6.94 17.31
CA CYS A 245 -25.46 6.14 18.53
C CYS A 245 -26.49 5.01 18.39
N ARG A 246 -27.65 5.27 17.80
CA ARG A 246 -28.68 4.27 17.48
C ARG A 246 -28.12 3.18 16.56
N GLY A 247 -27.47 3.59 15.48
CA GLY A 247 -26.84 2.68 14.53
C GLY A 247 -25.77 1.81 15.17
N PHE A 248 -24.97 2.38 16.08
CA PHE A 248 -23.94 1.68 16.84
C PHE A 248 -24.54 0.69 17.84
N LEU A 249 -25.52 1.10 18.66
CA LEU A 249 -26.16 0.23 19.66
C LEU A 249 -26.88 -0.96 19.02
N ARG A 250 -27.53 -0.74 17.87
CA ARG A 250 -28.20 -1.84 17.14
C ARG A 250 -27.22 -2.84 16.55
N ARG A 251 -26.18 -2.34 15.88
CA ARG A 251 -25.28 -3.19 15.08
C ARG A 251 -24.11 -3.77 15.87
N SER A 252 -23.57 -3.05 16.84
CA SER A 252 -22.43 -3.48 17.66
C SER A 252 -22.87 -4.22 18.93
N GLU A 253 -23.95 -3.76 19.59
CA GLU A 253 -24.38 -4.29 20.89
C GLU A 253 -25.65 -5.17 20.80
N ASN A 254 -26.18 -5.40 19.58
CA ASN A 254 -27.41 -6.17 19.34
C ASN A 254 -28.61 -5.67 20.18
N CYS A 255 -28.64 -4.37 20.48
CA CYS A 255 -29.64 -3.78 21.35
C CYS A 255 -31.02 -3.71 20.64
N PRO A 256 -32.11 -4.19 21.27
CA PRO A 256 -33.46 -4.08 20.72
C PRO A 256 -33.88 -2.63 20.43
N ASP A 257 -34.65 -2.43 19.36
CA ASP A 257 -35.06 -1.10 18.87
C ASP A 257 -35.77 -0.24 19.92
N GLU A 258 -36.47 -0.85 20.87
CA GLU A 258 -37.18 -0.17 21.97
C GLU A 258 -36.22 0.48 22.99
N ILE A 259 -35.01 -0.04 23.15
CA ILE A 259 -34.00 0.46 24.10
C ILE A 259 -33.01 1.41 23.41
N ALA A 260 -32.75 1.18 22.12
CA ALA A 260 -31.88 2.04 21.32
C ALA A 260 -32.55 3.36 20.91
N ALA A 261 -33.88 3.48 21.01
CA ALA A 261 -34.67 4.64 20.58
C ALA A 261 -34.37 5.92 21.36
#